data_AF-A0A8A4TWD1-F1
#
_entry.id   AF-A0A8A4TWD1-F1
#
_cell.length_a   1.000
_cell.length_b   1.000
_cell.length_c   1.000
_cell.angle_alpha   90.00
_cell.angle_beta   90.00
_cell.angle_gamma   90.00
#
_symmetry.space_group_name_H-M   'P 1'
#
loop_
_entity.id
_entity.type
_entity.pdbx_description
1 polymer ?
#
loop_
_entity_poly.entity_id
_entity_poly.type
_entity_poly.pdbx_seq_one_letter_code
_entity_poly.pdbx_strand_id
1 'polypeptide(L)'
;MIQLDDLLKEMVAKNASDLHLKPMRPPLFRRDGVLLASEHPPMRPEEIKQTLDGILQARHRRELEEKQAVDVGYSVKGVSRFRANIFIQRGTYGAVFRRIPIQIPSLEDWGLPDIIEEFTKLHQGLVLVTGPTGSGKSSTLAGMIRLINETRPVHILTIEDPIEFLFRDQMSAITQREIGMDTPTFQQALRNAMRQDPDVIMVGEMRDTATMETAITASETGHLVLSTLHTNSASQSIDRIMDAFPSSQQKQVRMQLSQVMQAIITLKLLPMKNDAGRIAAVELCRNSPVISKMIAENRIGEIDEEMAKSVNYYKMQTMNQSMIALVVNGKITVETAMASSPNREELDLALRKIFYKSQEGGPQMGESFSDFSKIEELMESKRLYTELQDKFQFEVESRETRVRELEAESQQAENRLQQAFQQLDRLLKEKESLVAEKEKMREFYEKKMASLRKQFQDRLSQGRK
;
A
#
# COMPACT_ATOMS: atom_id res chain seq x y z
N MET A 1 6.23 30.59 35.22
CA MET A 1 7.03 30.16 34.06
C MET A 1 6.16 29.24 33.23
N ILE A 2 6.03 29.51 31.94
CA ILE A 2 5.14 28.75 31.06
C ILE A 2 5.88 27.48 30.62
N GLN A 3 5.30 26.31 30.88
CA GLN A 3 5.86 25.03 30.41
C GLN A 3 5.43 24.78 28.97
N LEU A 4 6.33 24.18 28.16
CA LEU A 4 6.04 23.88 26.76
C LEU A 4 4.81 22.96 26.62
N ASP A 5 4.73 21.92 27.45
CA ASP A 5 3.62 20.96 27.45
C ASP A 5 2.26 21.63 27.66
N ASP A 6 2.19 22.68 28.46
CA ASP A 6 0.95 23.40 28.74
C ASP A 6 0.51 24.21 27.51
N LEU A 7 1.46 24.86 26.82
CA LEU A 7 1.17 25.55 25.56
C LEU A 7 0.72 24.59 24.46
N LEU A 8 1.32 23.41 24.39
CA LEU A 8 0.95 22.38 23.41
C LEU A 8 -0.40 21.71 23.74
N LYS A 9 -0.73 21.54 25.02
CA LYS A 9 -2.08 21.14 25.44
C LYS A 9 -3.11 22.20 25.09
N GLU A 10 -2.81 23.47 25.34
CA GLU A 10 -3.68 24.58 24.97
C GLU A 10 -3.87 24.67 23.45
N MET A 11 -2.81 24.47 22.68
CA MET A 11 -2.86 24.39 21.22
C MET A 11 -3.89 23.36 20.75
N VAL A 12 -3.87 22.16 21.33
CA VAL A 12 -4.81 21.08 21.02
C VAL A 12 -6.23 21.43 21.47
N ALA A 13 -6.39 21.93 22.69
CA ALA A 13 -7.70 22.31 23.24
C ALA A 13 -8.37 23.43 22.41
N LYS A 14 -7.57 24.33 21.82
CA LYS A 14 -8.05 25.40 20.93
C LYS A 14 -8.23 24.96 19.48
N ASN A 15 -7.99 23.68 19.15
CA ASN A 15 -7.95 23.17 17.78
C ASN A 15 -7.06 24.03 16.86
N ALA A 16 -5.93 24.49 17.38
CA ALA A 16 -4.95 25.25 16.60
C ALA A 16 -4.06 24.32 15.76
N SER A 17 -3.76 24.73 14.53
CA SER A 17 -2.89 23.99 13.60
C SER A 17 -1.41 24.17 13.95
N ASP A 18 -1.03 25.39 14.34
CA ASP A 18 0.34 25.77 14.66
C ASP A 18 0.42 26.64 15.93
N LEU A 19 1.47 26.46 16.72
CA LEU A 19 1.89 27.34 17.82
C LEU A 19 3.18 28.04 17.41
N HIS A 20 3.22 29.37 17.46
CA HIS A 20 4.42 30.16 17.20
C HIS A 20 4.93 30.80 18.49
N LEU A 21 6.21 30.59 18.77
CA LEU A 21 6.96 31.26 19.83
C LEU A 21 7.88 32.31 19.20
N LYS A 22 7.60 33.58 19.49
CA LYS A 22 8.35 34.73 19.00
C LYS A 22 8.74 35.63 20.17
N PRO A 23 10.01 36.07 20.26
CA PRO A 23 10.45 36.99 21.31
C PRO A 23 9.61 38.26 21.35
N MET A 24 9.34 38.72 22.56
CA MET A 24 8.56 39.93 22.87
C MET A 24 7.12 39.89 22.37
N ARG A 25 6.58 38.69 22.13
CA ARG A 25 5.18 38.45 21.77
C ARG A 25 4.60 37.37 22.69
N PRO A 26 3.30 37.41 22.98
CA PRO A 26 2.60 36.25 23.53
C PRO A 26 2.75 35.06 22.57
N PRO A 27 2.71 33.81 23.07
CA PRO A 27 2.48 32.63 22.25
C PRO A 27 1.30 32.86 21.29
N LEU A 28 1.50 32.54 20.01
CA LEU A 28 0.49 32.74 18.97
C LEU A 28 -0.02 31.39 18.48
N PHE A 29 -1.34 31.24 18.41
CA PHE A 29 -1.98 30.03 17.89
C PHE A 29 -2.59 30.33 16.53
N ARG A 30 -2.31 29.48 15.54
CA ARG A 30 -3.00 29.52 14.24
C ARG A 30 -4.29 28.72 14.31
N ARG A 31 -5.42 29.36 14.05
CA ARG A 31 -6.76 28.74 13.98
C ARG A 31 -7.42 29.17 12.69
N ASP A 32 -7.88 28.22 11.89
CA ASP A 32 -8.54 28.47 10.60
C ASP A 32 -7.75 29.44 9.70
N GLY A 33 -6.42 29.27 9.68
CA GLY A 33 -5.49 30.10 8.91
C GLY A 33 -5.07 31.43 9.58
N VAL A 34 -5.77 31.88 10.63
CA VAL A 34 -5.53 33.17 11.29
C VAL A 34 -4.64 33.00 12.53
N LEU A 35 -3.64 33.87 12.70
CA LEU A 35 -2.78 33.90 13.89
C LEU A 35 -3.39 34.75 15.00
N LEU A 36 -3.67 34.12 16.15
CA LEU A 36 -4.28 34.75 17.31
C LEU A 36 -3.32 34.73 18.49
N ALA A 37 -3.23 35.84 19.22
CA ALA A 37 -2.47 35.89 20.46
C ALA A 37 -3.19 35.14 21.58
N SER A 38 -2.41 34.40 22.37
CA SER A 38 -2.86 33.87 23.65
C SER A 38 -2.97 34.97 24.72
N GLU A 39 -3.58 34.62 25.85
CA GLU A 39 -3.69 35.50 27.01
C GLU A 39 -2.43 35.51 27.89
N HIS A 40 -1.41 34.73 27.51
CA HIS A 40 -0.12 34.70 28.20
C HIS A 40 0.66 36.00 28.01
N PRO A 41 1.53 36.38 28.96
CA PRO A 41 2.41 37.53 28.79
C PRO A 41 3.40 37.32 27.62
N PRO A 42 3.92 38.42 27.05
CA PRO A 42 4.99 38.34 26.06
C PRO A 42 6.23 37.60 26.58
N MET A 43 6.75 36.65 25.81
CA MET A 43 7.91 35.86 26.20
C MET A 43 9.23 36.55 25.85
N ARG A 44 10.17 36.61 26.80
CA ARG A 44 11.53 37.11 26.60
C ARG A 44 12.41 36.07 25.88
N PRO A 45 13.50 36.48 25.22
CA PRO A 45 14.41 35.55 24.54
C PRO A 45 14.90 34.39 25.41
N GLU A 46 15.24 34.67 26.67
CA GLU A 46 15.74 33.67 27.62
C GLU A 46 14.66 32.65 27.99
N GLU A 47 13.41 33.08 28.12
CA GLU A 47 12.28 32.22 28.42
C GLU A 47 11.97 31.26 27.26
N ILE A 48 12.03 31.76 26.02
CA ILE A 48 11.88 30.91 24.83
C ILE A 48 13.00 29.87 24.77
N LYS A 49 14.25 30.28 24.99
CA LYS A 49 15.39 29.36 25.01
C LYS A 49 15.20 28.25 26.05
N GLN A 50 14.85 28.61 27.28
CA GLN A 50 14.60 27.65 28.37
C GLN A 50 13.42 26.71 28.04
N THR A 51 12.36 27.22 27.42
CA THR A 51 11.19 26.44 27.00
C THR A 51 11.57 25.37 25.96
N LEU A 52 12.54 25.67 25.09
CA LEU A 52 12.98 24.79 23.99
C LEU A 52 14.13 23.86 24.39
N ASP A 53 14.87 24.16 25.47
CA ASP A 53 16.07 23.40 25.87
C ASP A 53 15.77 21.91 26.10
N GLY A 54 14.58 21.59 26.62
CA GLY A 54 14.14 20.22 26.91
C GLY A 54 13.92 19.34 25.68
N ILE A 55 13.72 19.93 24.49
CA ILE A 55 13.46 19.18 23.25
C ILE A 55 14.70 19.13 22.33
N LEU A 56 15.74 19.91 22.64
CA LEU A 56 16.98 19.98 21.87
C LEU A 56 18.05 19.03 22.42
N GLN A 57 18.24 17.89 21.75
CA GLN A 57 19.36 16.98 21.96
C GLN A 57 20.69 17.59 21.46
N ALA A 58 21.83 16.99 21.83
CA ALA A 58 23.17 17.47 21.43
C ALA A 58 23.32 17.64 19.91
N ARG A 59 22.75 16.74 19.11
CA ARG A 59 22.76 16.86 17.63
C ARG A 59 21.95 18.07 17.14
N HIS A 60 20.77 18.31 17.73
CA HIS A 60 19.91 19.43 17.35
C HIS A 60 20.58 20.76 17.68
N ARG A 61 21.31 20.81 18.81
CA ARG A 61 22.09 21.98 19.21
C ARG A 61 23.20 22.27 18.21
N ARG A 62 23.97 21.26 17.79
CA ARG A 62 24.99 21.40 16.73
C ARG A 62 24.39 21.86 15.41
N GLU A 63 23.28 21.25 14.99
CA GLU A 63 22.62 21.63 13.74
C GLU A 63 22.07 23.06 13.79
N LEU A 64 21.52 23.48 14.93
CA LEU A 64 21.08 24.86 15.14
C LEU A 64 22.25 25.85 15.15
N GLU A 65 23.42 25.46 15.66
CA GLU A 65 24.65 26.27 15.61
C GLU A 65 25.20 26.40 14.18
N GLU A 66 25.21 25.31 13.41
CA GLU A 66 25.78 25.24 12.06
C GLU A 66 24.84 25.82 10.99
N LYS A 67 23.55 25.46 11.04
CA LYS A 67 22.55 25.77 9.99
C LYS A 67 21.55 26.84 10.40
N GLN A 68 21.59 27.30 11.65
CA GLN A 68 20.66 28.30 12.21
C GLN A 68 19.18 27.88 12.24
N ALA A 69 18.87 26.61 11.92
CA ALA A 69 17.56 26.01 12.02
C ALA A 69 17.66 24.49 12.23
N VAL A 70 16.67 23.90 12.89
CA VAL A 70 16.54 22.46 13.11
C VAL A 70 15.07 22.04 13.19
N ASP A 71 14.74 20.89 12.59
CA ASP A 71 13.44 20.23 12.72
C ASP A 71 13.50 19.17 13.83
N VAL A 72 12.45 19.08 14.65
CA VAL A 72 12.40 18.18 15.81
C VAL A 72 11.01 17.59 15.99
N GLY A 73 10.92 16.28 16.25
CA GLY A 73 9.71 15.65 16.78
C GLY A 73 9.59 15.84 18.30
N TYR A 74 8.40 16.18 18.79
CA TYR A 74 8.10 16.22 20.22
C TYR A 74 6.72 15.62 20.52
N SER A 75 6.65 14.76 21.53
CA SER A 75 5.40 14.07 21.92
C SER A 75 4.99 14.46 23.33
N VAL A 76 3.75 14.94 23.48
CA VAL A 76 3.14 15.15 24.80
C VAL A 76 2.20 13.98 25.08
N LYS A 77 2.53 13.20 26.12
CA LYS A 77 1.80 11.97 26.47
C LYS A 77 0.31 12.26 26.68
N GLY A 78 -0.54 11.50 25.99
CA GLY A 78 -2.00 11.63 26.07
C GLY A 78 -2.60 12.83 25.32
N VAL A 79 -1.79 13.62 24.60
CA VAL A 79 -2.23 14.85 23.93
C VAL A 79 -2.07 14.75 22.42
N SER A 80 -0.84 14.82 21.92
CA SER A 80 -0.52 14.73 20.48
C SER A 80 1.00 14.65 20.30
N ARG A 81 1.43 14.27 19.08
CA ARG A 81 2.79 14.59 18.60
C ARG A 81 2.77 15.94 17.88
N PHE A 82 3.91 16.60 17.90
CA PHE A 82 4.15 17.88 17.27
C PHE A 82 5.46 17.82 16.51
N ARG A 83 5.50 18.47 15.35
CA ARG A 83 6.75 18.80 14.66
C ARG A 83 7.10 20.23 15.00
N ALA A 84 8.30 20.45 15.50
CA ALA A 84 8.83 21.77 15.79
C ALA A 84 9.90 22.13 14.76
N ASN A 85 9.83 23.33 14.20
CA ASN A 85 10.95 23.97 13.54
C ASN A 85 11.48 25.06 14.47
N ILE A 86 12.73 24.93 14.92
CA ILE A 86 13.42 25.89 15.78
C ILE A 86 14.49 26.58 14.94
N PHE A 87 14.56 27.91 15.02
CA PHE A 87 15.45 28.72 14.20
C PHE A 87 15.94 29.96 14.92
N ILE A 88 17.01 30.57 14.40
CA ILE A 88 17.54 31.84 14.90
C ILE A 88 16.89 33.01 14.14
N GLN A 89 16.27 33.93 14.88
CA GLN A 89 15.80 35.21 14.36
C GLN A 89 16.43 36.36 15.15
N ARG A 90 17.12 37.28 14.46
CA ARG A 90 17.77 38.45 15.06
C ARG A 90 18.63 38.11 16.29
N GLY A 91 19.36 36.99 16.24
CA GLY A 91 20.24 36.52 17.32
C GLY A 91 19.53 35.82 18.49
N THR A 92 18.23 35.51 18.37
CA THR A 92 17.42 34.87 19.42
C THR A 92 16.63 33.70 18.86
N TYR A 93 16.17 32.77 19.71
CA TYR A 93 15.41 31.61 19.24
C TYR A 93 13.98 32.01 18.83
N GLY A 94 13.51 31.41 17.76
CA GLY A 94 12.11 31.32 17.37
C GLY A 94 11.73 29.86 17.19
N ALA A 95 10.46 29.53 17.40
CA ALA A 95 9.97 28.18 17.15
C ALA A 95 8.56 28.19 16.58
N VAL A 96 8.27 27.23 15.70
CA VAL A 96 6.92 26.93 15.22
C VAL A 96 6.66 25.45 15.44
N PHE A 97 5.62 25.14 16.19
CA PHE A 97 5.13 23.79 16.42
C PHE A 97 3.90 23.55 15.58
N ARG A 98 3.87 22.47 14.82
CA ARG A 98 2.72 21.98 14.09
C ARG A 98 2.19 20.73 14.76
N ARG A 99 0.88 20.68 15.02
CA ARG A 99 0.23 19.47 15.54
C ARG A 99 0.21 18.40 14.47
N ILE A 100 0.67 17.19 14.82
CA ILE A 100 0.53 16.01 13.98
C ILE A 100 -0.83 15.35 14.30
N PRO A 101 -1.69 15.10 13.29
CA PRO A 101 -2.96 14.42 13.50
C PRO A 101 -2.77 13.00 14.05
N ILE A 102 -3.60 12.60 15.01
CA ILE A 102 -3.66 11.22 15.51
C ILE A 102 -4.62 10.38 14.63
N GLN A 103 -5.67 11.01 14.13
CA GLN A 103 -6.64 10.33 13.28
C GLN A 103 -6.12 10.33 11.85
N ILE A 104 -5.88 9.12 11.33
CA ILE A 104 -5.40 8.88 9.97
C ILE A 104 -6.63 8.53 9.13
N PRO A 105 -7.02 9.33 8.12
CA PRO A 105 -8.16 8.99 7.27
C PRO A 105 -7.96 7.67 6.51
N SER A 106 -9.06 7.01 6.13
CA SER A 106 -9.02 5.78 5.33
C SER A 106 -8.57 6.08 3.89
N LEU A 107 -8.24 5.03 3.13
CA LEU A 107 -7.91 5.18 1.70
C LEU A 107 -9.12 5.72 0.91
N GLU A 108 -10.33 5.30 1.28
CA GLU A 108 -11.60 5.79 0.73
C GLU A 108 -11.84 7.27 1.06
N ASP A 109 -11.57 7.70 2.30
CA ASP A 109 -11.70 9.11 2.73
C ASP A 109 -10.82 10.02 1.87
N TRP A 110 -9.67 9.51 1.39
CA TRP A 110 -8.77 10.22 0.47
C TRP A 110 -9.22 10.19 -0.99
N GLY A 111 -10.26 9.44 -1.33
CA GLY A 111 -10.74 9.24 -2.70
C GLY A 111 -9.76 8.45 -3.57
N LEU A 112 -8.98 7.56 -2.95
CA LEU A 112 -8.01 6.74 -3.67
C LEU A 112 -8.68 5.49 -4.28
N PRO A 113 -8.16 4.96 -5.41
CA PRO A 113 -8.71 3.74 -6.03
C PRO A 113 -8.64 2.50 -5.11
N ASP A 114 -9.73 1.71 -5.05
CA ASP A 114 -9.86 0.51 -4.21
C ASP A 114 -8.75 -0.52 -4.41
N ILE A 115 -8.18 -0.58 -5.63
CA ILE A 115 -7.05 -1.46 -5.96
C ILE A 115 -5.83 -1.24 -5.04
N ILE A 116 -5.67 -0.05 -4.46
CA ILE A 116 -4.59 0.22 -3.50
C ILE A 116 -4.71 -0.66 -2.25
N GLU A 117 -5.94 -1.02 -1.85
CA GLU A 117 -6.17 -1.93 -0.73
C GLU A 117 -5.61 -3.33 -1.00
N GLU A 118 -5.61 -3.80 -2.25
CA GLU A 118 -5.04 -5.11 -2.59
C GLU A 118 -3.55 -5.20 -2.22
N PHE A 119 -2.81 -4.09 -2.37
CA PHE A 119 -1.38 -4.07 -2.05
C PHE A 119 -1.10 -4.19 -0.55
N THR A 120 -2.07 -3.84 0.30
CA THR A 120 -1.95 -4.02 1.77
C THR A 120 -2.07 -5.49 2.19
N LYS A 121 -2.61 -6.35 1.31
CA LYS A 121 -2.80 -7.80 1.55
C LYS A 121 -1.59 -8.62 1.11
N LEU A 122 -0.60 -8.00 0.47
CA LEU A 122 0.61 -8.69 0.01
C LEU A 122 1.46 -9.16 1.19
N HIS A 123 2.02 -10.35 1.08
CA HIS A 123 2.96 -10.87 2.08
C HIS A 123 4.37 -10.31 1.91
N GLN A 124 4.79 -10.08 0.66
CA GLN A 124 6.14 -9.65 0.33
C GLN A 124 6.16 -8.76 -0.93
N GLY A 125 7.29 -8.08 -1.14
CA GLY A 125 7.57 -7.30 -2.34
C GLY A 125 7.63 -5.79 -2.07
N LEU A 126 7.88 -5.02 -3.12
CA LEU A 126 8.09 -3.57 -3.06
C LEU A 126 6.90 -2.81 -3.65
N VAL A 127 6.29 -1.95 -2.85
CA VAL A 127 5.25 -1.01 -3.29
C VAL A 127 5.77 0.42 -3.13
N LEU A 128 5.73 1.20 -4.20
CA LEU A 128 6.21 2.56 -4.22
C LEU A 128 5.06 3.55 -4.33
N VAL A 129 5.01 4.53 -3.44
CA VAL A 129 4.13 5.69 -3.56
C VAL A 129 4.98 6.90 -3.97
N THR A 130 4.71 7.46 -5.14
CA THR A 130 5.55 8.48 -5.76
C THR A 130 4.75 9.76 -6.06
N GLY A 131 5.44 10.79 -6.51
CA GLY A 131 4.88 12.11 -6.78
C GLY A 131 5.70 13.23 -6.13
N PRO A 132 5.40 14.51 -6.43
CA PRO A 132 6.13 15.64 -5.88
C PRO A 132 5.89 15.83 -4.36
N THR A 133 6.63 16.74 -3.75
CA THR A 133 6.38 17.14 -2.36
C THR A 133 4.95 17.64 -2.19
N GLY A 134 4.26 17.16 -1.16
CA GLY A 134 2.88 17.54 -0.88
C GLY A 134 1.83 16.91 -1.79
N SER A 135 2.15 15.83 -2.52
CA SER A 135 1.19 15.08 -3.34
C SER A 135 0.32 14.08 -2.56
N GLY A 136 0.52 13.94 -1.24
CA GLY A 136 -0.21 13.01 -0.39
C GLY A 136 0.48 11.66 -0.14
N LYS A 137 1.74 11.47 -0.56
CA LYS A 137 2.48 10.20 -0.39
C LYS A 137 2.43 9.64 1.03
N SER A 138 2.81 10.46 2.01
CA SER A 138 2.82 10.04 3.42
C SER A 138 1.40 9.73 3.92
N SER A 139 0.38 10.46 3.45
CA SER A 139 -1.02 10.22 3.79
C SER A 139 -1.51 8.88 3.22
N THR A 140 -1.15 8.58 1.97
CA THR A 140 -1.45 7.28 1.34
C THR A 140 -0.75 6.14 2.06
N LEU A 141 0.56 6.26 2.33
CA LEU A 141 1.29 5.25 3.10
C LEU A 141 0.70 5.07 4.50
N ALA A 142 0.30 6.15 5.17
CA ALA A 142 -0.35 6.07 6.47
C ALA A 142 -1.71 5.36 6.39
N GLY A 143 -2.51 5.62 5.36
CA GLY A 143 -3.76 4.89 5.10
C GLY A 143 -3.51 3.39 4.86
N MET A 144 -2.48 3.05 4.09
CA MET A 144 -2.09 1.65 3.87
C MET A 144 -1.63 0.95 5.15
N ILE A 145 -0.74 1.58 5.93
CA ILE A 145 -0.26 1.04 7.21
C ILE A 145 -1.40 0.90 8.21
N ARG A 146 -2.32 1.89 8.26
CA ARG A 146 -3.53 1.81 9.07
C ARG A 146 -4.36 0.57 8.71
N LEU A 147 -4.61 0.35 7.41
CA LEU A 147 -5.40 -0.81 6.96
C LEU A 147 -4.72 -2.13 7.32
N ILE A 148 -3.39 -2.25 7.15
CA ILE A 148 -2.62 -3.43 7.57
C ILE A 148 -2.78 -3.64 9.07
N ASN A 149 -2.61 -2.60 9.88
CA ASN A 149 -2.72 -2.64 11.33
C ASN A 149 -4.11 -3.08 11.83
N GLU A 150 -5.16 -2.70 11.11
CA GLU A 150 -6.55 -3.04 11.43
C GLU A 150 -6.90 -4.49 11.05
N THR A 151 -6.18 -5.09 10.10
CA THR A 151 -6.62 -6.34 9.44
C THR A 151 -5.64 -7.51 9.52
N ARG A 152 -4.39 -7.29 9.93
CA ARG A 152 -3.34 -8.33 9.93
C ARG A 152 -2.63 -8.44 11.28
N PRO A 153 -2.38 -9.65 11.81
CA PRO A 153 -1.62 -9.84 13.03
C PRO A 153 -0.11 -9.92 12.73
N VAL A 154 0.49 -8.78 12.36
CA VAL A 154 1.88 -8.71 11.89
C VAL A 154 2.69 -7.65 12.65
N HIS A 155 4.02 -7.70 12.53
CA HIS A 155 4.90 -6.63 12.98
C HIS A 155 5.18 -5.65 11.84
N ILE A 156 4.80 -4.38 12.07
CA ILE A 156 5.05 -3.27 11.16
C ILE A 156 6.19 -2.42 11.73
N LEU A 157 7.23 -2.17 10.94
CA LEU A 157 8.32 -1.28 11.30
C LEU A 157 8.38 -0.09 10.35
N THR A 158 8.30 1.14 10.86
CA THR A 158 8.45 2.36 10.07
C THR A 158 9.78 3.05 10.36
N ILE A 159 10.41 3.60 9.32
CA ILE A 159 11.63 4.41 9.39
C ILE A 159 11.34 5.73 8.69
N GLU A 160 11.33 6.84 9.43
CA GLU A 160 10.80 8.13 8.98
C GLU A 160 11.72 9.31 9.34
N ASP A 161 11.65 10.42 8.59
CA ASP A 161 12.46 11.62 8.81
C ASP A 161 11.68 12.93 8.50
N PRO A 162 10.96 13.51 9.46
CA PRO A 162 10.56 12.95 10.76
C PRO A 162 9.30 12.09 10.66
N ILE A 163 8.84 11.53 11.79
CA ILE A 163 7.55 10.81 11.83
C ILE A 163 6.39 11.77 11.53
N GLU A 164 5.57 11.44 10.54
CA GLU A 164 4.45 12.30 10.09
C GLU A 164 3.08 11.88 10.65
N PHE A 165 2.90 10.61 10.95
CA PHE A 165 1.66 10.06 11.52
C PHE A 165 1.99 9.15 12.69
N LEU A 166 1.18 9.18 13.74
CA LEU A 166 1.31 8.26 14.86
C LEU A 166 0.31 7.12 14.71
N PHE A 167 0.81 5.91 14.85
CA PHE A 167 -0.03 4.72 14.91
C PHE A 167 -0.19 4.24 16.36
N ARG A 168 -1.32 3.61 16.62
CA ARG A 168 -1.54 2.82 17.83
C ARG A 168 -1.64 1.37 17.41
N ASP A 169 -1.05 0.48 18.19
CA ASP A 169 -1.19 -0.96 17.99
C ASP A 169 -2.67 -1.35 17.98
N GLN A 170 -3.04 -2.21 17.03
CA GLN A 170 -4.36 -2.82 16.93
C GLN A 170 -4.20 -4.32 16.75
N MET A 171 -4.42 -4.84 15.54
CA MET A 171 -4.14 -6.23 15.23
C MET A 171 -2.63 -6.43 15.03
N SER A 172 -1.96 -5.45 14.42
CA SER A 172 -0.50 -5.42 14.30
C SER A 172 0.17 -4.78 15.51
N ALA A 173 1.43 -5.16 15.73
CA ALA A 173 2.37 -4.40 16.56
C ALA A 173 3.15 -3.41 15.69
N ILE A 174 3.27 -2.15 16.11
CA ILE A 174 3.93 -1.10 15.30
C ILE A 174 5.14 -0.51 16.03
N THR A 175 6.29 -0.58 15.36
CA THR A 175 7.53 0.07 15.79
C THR A 175 7.86 1.23 14.84
N GLN A 176 7.74 2.48 15.31
CA GLN A 176 8.14 3.66 14.52
C GLN A 176 9.53 4.15 14.95
N ARG A 177 10.41 4.42 13.99
CA ARG A 177 11.78 4.93 14.24
C ARG A 177 12.03 6.20 13.46
N GLU A 178 12.37 7.28 14.16
CA GLU A 178 12.71 8.57 13.57
C GLU A 178 14.22 8.72 13.35
N ILE A 179 14.60 9.25 12.18
CA ILE A 179 16.01 9.49 11.83
C ILE A 179 16.65 10.53 12.78
N GLY A 180 17.83 10.11 13.21
CA GLY A 180 18.69 10.56 14.29
C GLY A 180 18.09 10.68 15.69
N MET A 181 16.80 10.41 15.91
CA MET A 181 16.25 10.29 17.27
C MET A 181 16.39 8.85 17.77
N ASP A 182 15.90 7.90 16.96
CA ASP A 182 15.87 6.47 17.31
C ASP A 182 16.91 5.65 16.52
N THR A 183 17.45 6.22 15.44
CA THR A 183 18.42 5.59 14.55
C THR A 183 19.13 6.64 13.69
N PRO A 184 20.44 6.55 13.42
CA PRO A 184 21.16 7.67 12.78
C PRO A 184 20.87 7.85 11.29
N THR A 185 20.60 6.78 10.54
CA THR A 185 20.40 6.82 9.08
C THR A 185 19.39 5.78 8.62
N PHE A 186 18.75 6.02 7.46
CA PHE A 186 17.84 5.04 6.83
C PHE A 186 18.52 3.69 6.57
N GLN A 187 19.72 3.70 6.01
CA GLN A 187 20.47 2.47 5.74
C GLN A 187 20.71 1.63 7.01
N GLN A 188 21.14 2.26 8.11
CA GLN A 188 21.41 1.53 9.35
C GLN A 188 20.12 1.03 10.01
N ALA A 189 19.07 1.86 9.98
CA ALA A 189 17.75 1.48 10.47
C ALA A 189 17.20 0.26 9.73
N LEU A 190 17.27 0.27 8.40
CA LEU A 190 16.73 -0.78 7.54
C LEU A 190 17.53 -2.09 7.66
N ARG A 191 18.87 -2.01 7.73
CA ARG A 191 19.70 -3.19 8.02
C ARG A 191 19.39 -3.82 9.37
N ASN A 192 19.14 -3.00 10.39
CA ASN A 192 18.79 -3.50 11.71
C ASN A 192 17.36 -4.06 11.75
N ALA A 193 16.43 -3.48 10.98
CA ALA A 193 15.05 -3.95 10.87
C ALA A 193 15.01 -5.43 10.49
N MET A 194 15.91 -5.93 9.65
CA MET A 194 16.01 -7.35 9.28
C MET A 194 16.28 -8.32 10.43
N ARG A 195 16.65 -7.83 11.62
CA ARG A 195 16.83 -8.63 12.82
C ARG A 195 15.79 -8.33 13.90
N GLN A 196 14.77 -7.55 13.57
CA GLN A 196 13.69 -7.12 14.46
C GLN A 196 12.38 -7.86 14.16
N ASP A 197 12.44 -8.94 13.37
CA ASP A 197 11.28 -9.76 12.97
C ASP A 197 10.10 -8.95 12.40
N PRO A 198 10.30 -8.00 11.46
CA PRO A 198 9.19 -7.30 10.82
C PRO A 198 8.59 -8.16 9.70
N ASP A 199 7.29 -8.02 9.48
CA ASP A 199 6.62 -8.54 8.26
C ASP A 199 6.47 -7.41 7.22
N VAL A 200 6.22 -6.19 7.70
CA VAL A 200 6.01 -4.99 6.87
C VAL A 200 7.01 -3.92 7.27
N ILE A 201 7.70 -3.36 6.28
CA ILE A 201 8.66 -2.28 6.50
C ILE A 201 8.24 -1.06 5.69
N MET A 202 8.01 0.07 6.35
CA MET A 202 7.82 1.35 5.69
C MET A 202 9.08 2.17 5.78
N VAL A 203 9.62 2.56 4.62
CA VAL A 203 10.78 3.45 4.50
C VAL A 203 10.28 4.79 3.97
N GLY A 204 10.41 5.86 4.75
CA GLY A 204 9.84 7.16 4.42
C GLY A 204 10.25 7.67 3.02
N GLU A 205 11.51 7.50 2.63
CA GLU A 205 12.00 7.83 1.29
C GLU A 205 13.26 7.04 0.92
N MET A 206 13.37 6.63 -0.34
CA MET A 206 14.60 6.07 -0.91
C MET A 206 15.41 7.13 -1.65
N ARG A 207 16.30 7.83 -0.95
CA ARG A 207 17.14 8.90 -1.54
C ARG A 207 18.44 8.38 -2.16
N ASP A 208 19.11 7.51 -1.42
CA ASP A 208 20.45 7.02 -1.75
C ASP A 208 20.43 5.56 -2.21
N THR A 209 21.46 5.20 -2.99
CA THR A 209 21.65 3.86 -3.56
C THR A 209 21.65 2.77 -2.48
N ALA A 210 22.25 3.04 -1.33
CA ALA A 210 22.35 2.09 -0.23
C ALA A 210 20.98 1.75 0.39
N THR A 211 20.11 2.76 0.52
CA THR A 211 18.74 2.58 1.02
C THR A 211 17.89 1.85 -0.03
N MET A 212 18.03 2.18 -1.32
CA MET A 212 17.36 1.46 -2.41
C MET A 212 17.77 -0.02 -2.46
N GLU A 213 19.07 -0.31 -2.40
CA GLU A 213 19.62 -1.67 -2.41
C GLU A 213 19.06 -2.50 -1.25
N THR A 214 19.08 -1.93 -0.04
CA THR A 214 18.61 -2.62 1.15
C THR A 214 17.09 -2.85 1.10
N ALA A 215 16.31 -1.91 0.54
CA ALA A 215 14.87 -2.07 0.37
C ALA A 215 14.51 -3.16 -0.64
N ILE A 216 15.23 -3.23 -1.77
CA ILE A 216 15.09 -4.29 -2.78
C ILE A 216 15.42 -5.64 -2.15
N THR A 217 16.53 -5.73 -1.40
CA THR A 217 16.92 -6.97 -0.71
C THR A 217 15.88 -7.39 0.33
N ALA A 218 15.37 -6.47 1.14
CA ALA A 218 14.33 -6.78 2.12
C ALA A 218 13.05 -7.31 1.45
N SER A 219 12.69 -6.74 0.30
CA SER A 219 11.55 -7.19 -0.51
C SER A 219 11.76 -8.60 -1.08
N GLU A 220 13.00 -8.91 -1.47
CA GLU A 220 13.41 -10.23 -1.97
C GLU A 220 13.40 -11.30 -0.86
N THR A 221 13.71 -10.92 0.38
CA THR A 221 13.79 -11.82 1.54
C THR A 221 12.46 -12.04 2.27
N GLY A 222 11.34 -11.70 1.63
CA GLY A 222 10.00 -12.05 2.13
C GLY A 222 9.26 -10.96 2.90
N HIS A 223 9.77 -9.72 2.90
CA HIS A 223 9.11 -8.59 3.56
C HIS A 223 8.25 -7.81 2.58
N LEU A 224 7.12 -7.27 3.04
CA LEU A 224 6.41 -6.22 2.31
C LEU A 224 7.08 -4.88 2.62
N VAL A 225 7.72 -4.28 1.62
CA VAL A 225 8.37 -2.97 1.75
C VAL A 225 7.50 -1.91 1.08
N LEU A 226 7.11 -0.90 1.85
CA LEU A 226 6.42 0.30 1.37
C LEU A 226 7.39 1.47 1.40
N SER A 227 7.49 2.23 0.31
CA SER A 227 8.43 3.35 0.26
C SER A 227 7.99 4.48 -0.66
N THR A 228 8.71 5.60 -0.64
CA THR A 228 8.47 6.73 -1.53
C THR A 228 9.65 7.14 -2.39
N LEU A 229 9.33 7.75 -3.54
CA LEU A 229 10.24 8.47 -4.42
C LEU A 229 9.58 9.79 -4.86
N HIS A 230 10.38 10.77 -5.30
CA HIS A 230 9.89 12.04 -5.84
C HIS A 230 9.87 12.06 -7.37
N THR A 231 9.36 11.00 -7.97
CA THR A 231 9.18 10.83 -9.42
C THR A 231 7.72 11.06 -9.80
N ASN A 232 7.48 11.43 -11.07
CA ASN A 232 6.16 11.85 -11.57
C ASN A 232 5.50 10.82 -12.50
N SER A 233 6.11 9.65 -12.69
CA SER A 233 5.48 8.50 -13.36
C SER A 233 6.11 7.18 -12.90
N ALA A 234 5.44 6.07 -13.19
CA ALA A 234 5.94 4.72 -12.92
C ALA A 234 7.25 4.44 -13.67
N SER A 235 7.29 4.74 -14.97
CA SER A 235 8.46 4.60 -15.83
C SER A 235 9.66 5.40 -15.27
N GLN A 236 9.44 6.67 -14.90
CA GLN A 236 10.49 7.50 -14.28
C GLN A 236 10.95 6.95 -12.93
N SER A 237 10.06 6.33 -12.15
CA SER A 237 10.40 5.72 -10.86
C SER A 237 11.36 4.55 -11.03
N ILE A 238 11.14 3.73 -12.06
CA ILE A 238 12.02 2.61 -12.41
C ILE A 238 13.38 3.14 -12.87
N ASP A 239 13.41 4.09 -13.81
CA ASP A 239 14.65 4.70 -14.30
C ASP A 239 15.44 5.36 -13.16
N ARG A 240 14.76 6.06 -12.24
CA ARG A 240 15.41 6.69 -11.08
C ARG A 240 16.10 5.67 -10.17
N ILE A 241 15.49 4.50 -9.95
CA ILE A 241 16.14 3.42 -9.20
C ILE A 241 17.34 2.93 -9.99
N MET A 242 17.20 2.69 -11.29
CA MET A 242 18.30 2.20 -12.14
C MET A 242 19.51 3.14 -12.15
N ASP A 243 19.26 4.44 -12.29
CA ASP A 243 20.28 5.49 -12.38
C ASP A 243 21.03 5.72 -11.06
N ALA A 244 20.49 5.24 -9.93
CA ALA A 244 21.18 5.29 -8.64
C ALA A 244 22.35 4.29 -8.56
N PHE A 245 22.39 3.26 -9.42
CA PHE A 245 23.41 2.22 -9.39
C PHE A 245 24.45 2.39 -10.50
N PRO A 246 25.72 1.98 -10.26
CA PRO A 246 26.73 1.92 -11.31
C PRO A 246 26.28 1.02 -12.48
N SER A 247 26.69 1.35 -13.71
CA SER A 247 26.27 0.62 -14.92
C SER A 247 26.55 -0.89 -14.89
N SER A 248 27.60 -1.32 -14.16
CA SER A 248 27.91 -2.73 -13.96
C SER A 248 26.88 -3.50 -13.15
N GLN A 249 26.14 -2.82 -12.25
CA GLN A 249 25.13 -3.40 -11.37
C GLN A 249 23.71 -3.23 -11.91
N GLN A 250 23.48 -2.31 -12.84
CA GLN A 250 22.15 -2.01 -13.37
C GLN A 250 21.42 -3.25 -13.91
N LYS A 251 22.10 -4.14 -14.65
CA LYS A 251 21.44 -5.37 -15.13
C LYS A 251 20.92 -6.23 -13.98
N GLN A 252 21.70 -6.39 -12.91
CA GLN A 252 21.31 -7.18 -11.75
C GLN A 252 20.13 -6.53 -11.00
N VAL A 253 20.24 -5.24 -10.68
CA VAL A 253 19.20 -4.50 -9.96
C VAL A 253 17.89 -4.52 -10.74
N ARG A 254 17.94 -4.41 -12.07
CA ARG A 254 16.75 -4.47 -12.93
C ARG A 254 16.06 -5.84 -12.87
N MET A 255 16.84 -6.92 -12.86
CA MET A 255 16.31 -8.27 -12.70
C MET A 255 15.70 -8.50 -11.31
N GLN A 256 16.31 -7.94 -10.25
CA GLN A 256 15.73 -8.01 -8.91
C GLN A 256 14.44 -7.19 -8.83
N LEU A 257 14.47 -5.96 -9.34
CA LEU A 257 13.31 -5.07 -9.34
C LEU A 257 12.13 -5.68 -10.11
N SER A 258 12.35 -6.32 -11.26
CA SER A 258 11.26 -6.97 -12.01
C SER A 258 10.58 -8.11 -11.25
N GLN A 259 11.29 -8.73 -10.31
CA GLN A 259 10.77 -9.81 -9.47
C GLN A 259 10.09 -9.29 -8.20
N VAL A 260 10.67 -8.27 -7.54
CA VAL A 260 10.19 -7.82 -6.23
C VAL A 260 9.16 -6.69 -6.31
N MET A 261 9.18 -5.86 -7.36
CA MET A 261 8.21 -4.77 -7.51
C MET A 261 6.80 -5.34 -7.60
N GLN A 262 5.87 -4.77 -6.86
CA GLN A 262 4.47 -5.18 -6.85
C GLN A 262 3.59 -4.10 -7.47
N ALA A 263 3.83 -2.84 -7.11
CA ALA A 263 3.16 -1.70 -7.70
C ALA A 263 3.93 -0.39 -7.55
N ILE A 264 3.63 0.56 -8.43
CA ILE A 264 4.03 1.96 -8.34
C ILE A 264 2.76 2.82 -8.45
N ILE A 265 2.51 3.62 -7.41
CA ILE A 265 1.36 4.49 -7.23
C ILE A 265 1.85 5.94 -7.32
N THR A 266 1.65 6.61 -8.45
CA THR A 266 2.12 7.99 -8.64
C THR A 266 0.98 8.97 -8.38
N LEU A 267 1.18 9.90 -7.45
CA LEU A 267 0.16 10.85 -6.98
C LEU A 267 0.39 12.27 -7.50
N LYS A 268 -0.70 12.95 -7.87
CA LYS A 268 -0.72 14.40 -8.12
C LYS A 268 -1.99 15.02 -7.54
N LEU A 269 -1.85 15.96 -6.61
CA LEU A 269 -3.00 16.71 -6.08
C LEU A 269 -3.43 17.80 -7.05
N LEU A 270 -4.71 17.79 -7.40
CA LEU A 270 -5.35 18.74 -8.29
C LEU A 270 -6.40 19.56 -7.52
N PRO A 271 -6.58 20.85 -7.83
CA PRO A 271 -7.67 21.63 -7.26
C PRO A 271 -9.02 21.06 -7.74
N MET A 272 -9.96 20.92 -6.81
CA MET A 272 -11.32 20.53 -7.14
C MET A 272 -12.10 21.71 -7.74
N LYS A 273 -13.16 21.39 -8.49
CA LYS A 273 -14.11 22.40 -8.95
C LYS A 273 -14.75 23.12 -7.76
N ASN A 274 -15.09 24.41 -7.93
CA ASN A 274 -15.76 25.25 -6.92
C ASN A 274 -14.98 25.41 -5.59
N ASP A 275 -13.65 25.38 -5.64
CA ASP A 275 -12.77 25.56 -4.46
C ASP A 275 -13.06 24.59 -3.30
N ALA A 276 -13.64 23.42 -3.59
CA ALA A 276 -14.02 22.40 -2.60
C ALA A 276 -12.81 21.64 -1.99
N GLY A 277 -11.59 22.12 -2.22
CA GLY A 277 -10.35 21.50 -1.75
C GLY A 277 -9.53 20.89 -2.89
N ARG A 278 -8.88 19.77 -2.61
CA ARG A 278 -7.97 19.08 -3.54
C ARG A 278 -8.30 17.60 -3.61
N ILE A 279 -8.08 17.00 -4.77
CA ILE A 279 -8.26 15.57 -5.03
C ILE A 279 -7.01 15.00 -5.69
N ALA A 280 -6.68 13.74 -5.40
CA ALA A 280 -5.55 13.06 -6.02
C ALA A 280 -5.94 12.50 -7.41
N ALA A 281 -5.21 12.89 -8.45
CA ALA A 281 -5.05 12.07 -9.64
C ALA A 281 -3.98 11.00 -9.37
N VAL A 282 -4.26 9.77 -9.76
CA VAL A 282 -3.47 8.59 -9.40
C VAL A 282 -3.13 7.82 -10.67
N GLU A 283 -1.85 7.74 -11.02
CA GLU A 283 -1.37 6.75 -11.97
C GLU A 283 -0.99 5.48 -11.21
N LEU A 284 -1.33 4.32 -11.77
CA LEU A 284 -1.12 3.03 -11.13
C LEU A 284 -0.50 2.02 -12.11
N CYS A 285 0.73 1.63 -11.82
CA CYS A 285 1.42 0.52 -12.47
C CYS A 285 1.46 -0.69 -11.53
N ARG A 286 0.95 -1.84 -11.96
CA ARG A 286 1.05 -3.10 -11.22
C ARG A 286 2.04 -4.01 -11.93
N ASN A 287 2.77 -4.84 -11.19
CA ASN A 287 3.71 -5.79 -11.80
C ASN A 287 2.98 -6.99 -12.44
N SER A 288 2.49 -6.83 -13.66
CA SER A 288 2.00 -7.95 -14.47
C SER A 288 3.19 -8.74 -15.07
N PRO A 289 2.98 -9.96 -15.59
CA PRO A 289 4.04 -10.69 -16.29
C PRO A 289 4.66 -9.90 -17.45
N VAL A 290 3.88 -9.05 -18.13
CA VAL A 290 4.35 -8.18 -19.22
C VAL A 290 5.22 -7.05 -18.68
N ILE A 291 4.76 -6.35 -17.64
CA ILE A 291 5.54 -5.28 -16.98
C ILE A 291 6.85 -5.84 -16.40
N SER A 292 6.81 -6.98 -15.71
CA SER A 292 7.99 -7.64 -15.18
C SER A 292 9.01 -7.93 -16.29
N LYS A 293 8.53 -8.46 -17.42
CA LYS A 293 9.38 -8.74 -18.60
C LYS A 293 9.95 -7.46 -19.20
N MET A 294 9.14 -6.40 -19.36
CA MET A 294 9.58 -5.10 -19.87
C MET A 294 10.67 -4.51 -18.98
N ILE A 295 10.54 -4.60 -17.66
CA ILE A 295 11.58 -4.18 -16.72
C ILE A 295 12.84 -5.01 -16.96
N ALA A 296 12.77 -6.34 -16.92
CA ALA A 296 13.94 -7.21 -17.12
C ALA A 296 14.70 -6.91 -18.43
N GLU A 297 13.97 -6.71 -19.53
CA GLU A 297 14.48 -6.43 -20.88
C GLU A 297 14.88 -4.97 -21.13
N ASN A 298 14.73 -4.08 -20.14
CA ASN A 298 15.03 -2.65 -20.26
C ASN A 298 14.14 -1.91 -21.28
N ARG A 299 12.87 -2.31 -21.40
CA ARG A 299 11.85 -1.71 -22.27
C ARG A 299 10.93 -0.78 -21.48
N ILE A 300 11.52 0.08 -20.64
CA ILE A 300 10.80 0.93 -19.68
C ILE A 300 9.87 1.94 -20.39
N GLY A 301 10.29 2.46 -21.55
CA GLY A 301 9.48 3.41 -22.33
C GLY A 301 8.16 2.86 -22.87
N GLU A 302 7.94 1.55 -22.84
CA GLU A 302 6.69 0.92 -23.30
C GLU A 302 5.67 0.71 -22.17
N ILE A 303 6.06 0.95 -20.91
CA ILE A 303 5.23 0.69 -19.73
C ILE A 303 3.97 1.58 -19.73
N ASP A 304 4.07 2.83 -20.17
CA ASP A 304 2.94 3.76 -20.19
C ASP A 304 1.83 3.27 -21.13
N GLU A 305 2.20 2.73 -22.29
CA GLU A 305 1.26 2.15 -23.26
C GLU A 305 0.64 0.86 -22.74
N GLU A 306 1.43 0.01 -22.07
CA GLU A 306 0.93 -1.22 -21.44
C GLU A 306 -0.06 -0.91 -20.31
N MET A 307 0.24 0.07 -19.45
CA MET A 307 -0.68 0.53 -18.41
C MET A 307 -2.02 0.99 -19.01
N ALA A 308 -1.97 1.77 -20.09
CA ALA A 308 -3.17 2.29 -20.75
C ALA A 308 -4.07 1.17 -21.31
N LYS A 309 -3.50 0.03 -21.71
CA LYS A 309 -4.23 -1.15 -22.22
C LYS A 309 -4.74 -2.07 -21.10
N SER A 310 -4.09 -2.07 -19.94
CA SER A 310 -4.30 -3.04 -18.86
C SER A 310 -5.30 -2.58 -17.77
N VAL A 311 -6.19 -1.64 -18.09
CA VAL A 311 -7.16 -1.05 -17.14
C VAL A 311 -8.17 -2.05 -16.60
N ASN A 312 -8.76 -2.89 -17.43
CA ASN A 312 -9.89 -3.71 -17.00
C ASN A 312 -9.49 -4.86 -16.08
N TYR A 313 -8.43 -5.58 -16.44
CA TYR A 313 -8.01 -6.79 -15.73
C TYR A 313 -7.05 -6.47 -14.58
N TYR A 314 -5.97 -5.73 -14.85
CA TYR A 314 -4.95 -5.41 -13.84
C TYR A 314 -5.26 -4.14 -13.04
N LYS A 315 -6.35 -3.42 -13.39
CA LYS A 315 -6.74 -2.14 -12.76
C LYS A 315 -5.65 -1.08 -12.82
N MET A 316 -4.75 -1.20 -13.81
CA MET A 316 -3.75 -0.15 -14.08
C MET A 316 -4.43 1.09 -14.65
N GLN A 317 -3.79 2.24 -14.53
CA GLN A 317 -4.26 3.44 -15.20
C GLN A 317 -3.12 4.44 -15.36
N THR A 318 -3.10 5.14 -16.49
CA THR A 318 -2.20 6.28 -16.68
C THR A 318 -2.68 7.52 -15.93
N MET A 319 -1.79 8.48 -15.71
CA MET A 319 -2.18 9.77 -15.10
C MET A 319 -3.28 10.48 -15.91
N ASN A 320 -3.23 10.41 -17.24
CA ASN A 320 -4.25 10.97 -18.12
C ASN A 320 -5.60 10.26 -17.96
N GLN A 321 -5.63 8.92 -17.90
CA GLN A 321 -6.86 8.16 -17.65
C GLN A 321 -7.49 8.52 -16.30
N SER A 322 -6.67 8.71 -15.26
CA SER A 322 -7.14 9.18 -13.95
C SER A 322 -7.76 10.58 -14.04
N MET A 323 -7.09 11.53 -14.71
CA MET A 323 -7.63 12.88 -14.91
C MET A 323 -8.94 12.88 -15.70
N ILE A 324 -9.04 12.05 -16.75
CA ILE A 324 -10.28 11.88 -17.52
C ILE A 324 -11.41 11.41 -16.60
N ALA A 325 -11.17 10.39 -15.77
CA ALA A 325 -12.16 9.90 -14.83
C ALA A 325 -12.61 11.02 -13.85
N LEU A 326 -11.68 11.83 -13.34
CA LEU A 326 -11.99 12.95 -12.44
C LEU A 326 -12.81 14.06 -13.14
N VAL A 327 -12.51 14.35 -14.41
CA VAL A 327 -13.28 15.31 -15.23
C VAL A 327 -14.69 14.79 -15.49
N VAL A 328 -14.82 13.54 -15.95
CA VAL A 328 -16.11 12.90 -16.24
C VAL A 328 -17.00 12.82 -15.00
N ASN A 329 -16.42 12.55 -13.83
CA ASN A 329 -17.13 12.55 -12.55
C ASN A 329 -17.36 13.96 -11.96
N GLY A 330 -17.04 15.02 -12.69
CA GLY A 330 -17.27 16.40 -12.29
C GLY A 330 -16.45 16.87 -11.08
N LYS A 331 -15.36 16.17 -10.73
CA LYS A 331 -14.52 16.49 -9.57
C LYS A 331 -13.54 17.63 -9.86
N ILE A 332 -13.03 17.68 -11.09
CA ILE A 332 -12.11 18.74 -11.56
C ILE A 332 -12.62 19.32 -12.89
N THR A 333 -12.11 20.49 -13.28
CA THR A 333 -12.42 21.08 -14.58
C THR A 333 -11.50 20.57 -15.69
N VAL A 334 -11.92 20.70 -16.95
CA VAL A 334 -11.09 20.35 -18.12
C VAL A 334 -9.80 21.19 -18.11
N GLU A 335 -9.89 22.47 -17.80
CA GLU A 335 -8.73 23.37 -17.73
C GLU A 335 -7.72 22.90 -16.68
N THR A 336 -8.20 22.45 -15.52
CA THR A 336 -7.36 21.91 -14.44
C THR A 336 -6.62 20.66 -14.90
N ALA A 337 -7.32 19.74 -15.57
CA ALA A 337 -6.73 18.53 -16.11
C ALA A 337 -5.68 18.86 -17.20
N MET A 338 -6.03 19.73 -18.14
CA MET A 338 -5.16 20.16 -19.23
C MET A 338 -3.89 20.89 -18.76
N ALA A 339 -3.97 21.68 -17.69
CA ALA A 339 -2.81 22.34 -17.10
C ALA A 339 -1.87 21.37 -16.37
N SER A 340 -2.39 20.22 -15.94
CA SER A 340 -1.68 19.27 -15.08
C SER A 340 -1.24 18.00 -15.81
N SER A 341 -1.71 17.77 -17.03
CA SER A 341 -1.44 16.55 -17.79
C SER A 341 0.05 16.40 -18.16
N PRO A 342 0.61 15.17 -18.07
CA PRO A 342 1.94 14.88 -18.62
C PRO A 342 1.97 14.90 -20.16
N ASN A 343 0.84 14.60 -20.82
CA ASN A 343 0.68 14.66 -22.27
C ASN A 343 -0.65 15.31 -22.63
N ARG A 344 -0.61 16.63 -22.88
CA ARG A 344 -1.79 17.46 -23.13
C ARG A 344 -2.52 17.08 -24.41
N GLU A 345 -1.79 16.67 -25.44
CA GLU A 345 -2.36 16.32 -26.75
C GLU A 345 -3.18 15.03 -26.67
N GLU A 346 -2.63 14.02 -26.00
CA GLU A 346 -3.33 12.77 -25.72
C GLU A 346 -4.60 13.02 -24.89
N LEU A 347 -4.50 13.85 -23.84
CA LEU A 347 -5.62 14.19 -22.99
C LEU A 347 -6.72 14.94 -23.76
N ASP A 348 -6.36 15.97 -24.54
CA ASP A 348 -7.31 16.73 -25.36
C ASP A 348 -8.04 15.81 -26.35
N LEU A 349 -7.30 14.96 -27.06
CA LEU A 349 -7.88 14.01 -28.00
C LEU A 349 -8.87 13.06 -27.30
N ALA A 350 -8.50 12.52 -26.14
CA ALA A 350 -9.36 11.63 -25.38
C ALA A 350 -10.62 12.34 -24.85
N LEU A 351 -10.48 13.55 -24.29
CA LEU A 351 -11.60 14.33 -23.79
C LEU A 351 -12.55 14.77 -24.92
N ARG A 352 -12.03 15.16 -26.09
CA ARG A 352 -12.85 15.45 -27.28
C ARG A 352 -13.64 14.22 -27.70
N LYS A 353 -13.03 13.05 -27.78
CA LYS A 353 -13.75 11.79 -28.13
C LYS A 353 -14.90 11.49 -27.14
N ILE A 354 -14.75 11.87 -25.87
CA ILE A 354 -15.77 11.67 -24.84
C ILE A 354 -16.88 12.73 -24.92
N PHE A 355 -16.52 14.02 -24.99
CA PHE A 355 -17.48 15.13 -24.92
C PHE A 355 -18.10 15.52 -26.26
N TYR A 356 -17.42 15.30 -27.40
CA TYR A 356 -17.97 15.58 -28.73
C TYR A 356 -19.12 14.62 -29.06
N LYS A 357 -19.08 13.38 -28.55
CA LYS A 357 -20.22 12.44 -28.59
C LYS A 357 -21.45 12.91 -27.79
N SER A 358 -21.34 13.95 -26.97
CA SER A 358 -22.42 14.45 -26.11
C SER A 358 -23.14 15.69 -26.68
N GLN A 359 -22.69 16.25 -27.81
CA GLN A 359 -23.24 17.48 -28.41
C GLN A 359 -23.83 17.29 -29.82
N GLU A 360 -24.51 16.18 -30.10
CA GLU A 360 -25.45 16.14 -31.23
C GLU A 360 -26.73 16.92 -30.86
N GLY A 361 -26.65 18.25 -30.99
CA GLY A 361 -27.70 19.20 -30.59
C GLY A 361 -27.52 20.62 -31.14
N GLY A 362 -27.08 20.77 -32.40
CA GLY A 362 -27.23 22.00 -33.24
C GLY A 362 -25.99 22.91 -33.38
N PRO A 363 -25.96 23.88 -34.33
CA PRO A 363 -26.73 24.05 -35.57
C PRO A 363 -25.96 23.62 -36.84
N GLN A 364 -26.70 23.24 -37.89
CA GLN A 364 -26.16 22.88 -39.21
C GLN A 364 -25.37 24.02 -39.86
N MET A 365 -24.06 23.86 -39.99
CA MET A 365 -23.31 24.47 -41.11
C MET A 365 -23.40 23.53 -42.30
N GLY A 366 -23.65 24.10 -43.48
CA GLY A 366 -24.03 23.37 -44.69
C GLY A 366 -23.12 22.18 -44.99
N GLU A 367 -23.74 21.01 -45.19
CA GLU A 367 -23.05 19.80 -45.60
C GLU A 367 -22.28 20.06 -46.89
N SER A 368 -20.95 19.99 -46.81
CA SER A 368 -20.14 19.78 -48.00
C SER A 368 -20.49 18.39 -48.54
N PHE A 369 -20.92 18.31 -49.79
CA PHE A 369 -21.21 17.05 -50.49
C PHE A 369 -19.99 16.12 -50.64
N SER A 370 -18.82 16.53 -50.15
CA SER A 370 -17.58 15.77 -50.13
C SER A 370 -17.01 15.58 -48.71
N ASP A 371 -17.86 15.54 -47.68
CA ASP A 371 -17.43 15.26 -46.31
C ASP A 371 -17.33 13.75 -46.06
N PHE A 372 -16.11 13.22 -46.20
CA PHE A 372 -15.81 11.80 -45.96
C PHE A 372 -15.73 11.45 -44.47
N SER A 373 -15.81 12.42 -43.55
CA SER A 373 -15.73 12.16 -42.10
C SER A 373 -16.82 11.20 -41.62
N LYS A 374 -18.07 11.34 -42.12
CA LYS A 374 -19.16 10.39 -41.83
C LYS A 374 -18.86 8.97 -42.34
N ILE A 375 -18.15 8.84 -43.46
CA ILE A 375 -17.77 7.54 -44.03
C ILE A 375 -16.64 6.93 -43.19
N GLU A 376 -15.65 7.72 -42.78
CA GLU A 376 -14.59 7.28 -41.86
C GLU A 376 -15.17 6.87 -40.50
N GLU A 377 -16.10 7.64 -39.93
CA GLU A 377 -16.78 7.32 -38.67
C GLU A 377 -17.62 6.04 -38.77
N LEU A 378 -18.31 5.81 -39.89
CA LEU A 378 -19.04 4.56 -40.15
C LEU A 378 -18.10 3.38 -40.34
N MET A 379 -16.95 3.56 -41.01
CA MET A 379 -15.95 2.51 -41.16
C MET A 379 -15.26 2.19 -39.84
N GLU A 380 -14.95 3.19 -39.01
CA GLU A 380 -14.36 3.00 -37.68
C GLU A 380 -15.36 2.36 -36.72
N SER A 381 -16.63 2.79 -36.75
CA SER A 381 -17.71 2.16 -35.97
C SER A 381 -17.98 0.72 -36.39
N LYS A 382 -17.99 0.43 -37.69
CA LYS A 382 -18.10 -0.93 -38.22
C LYS A 382 -16.91 -1.79 -37.81
N ARG A 383 -15.69 -1.24 -37.88
CA ARG A 383 -14.48 -1.93 -37.43
C ARG A 383 -14.53 -2.25 -35.94
N LEU A 384 -14.87 -1.27 -35.10
CA LEU A 384 -15.04 -1.46 -33.65
C LEU A 384 -16.12 -2.49 -33.33
N TYR A 385 -17.24 -2.46 -34.05
CA TYR A 385 -18.30 -3.45 -33.90
C TYR A 385 -17.82 -4.86 -34.24
N THR A 386 -17.09 -5.03 -35.36
CA THR A 386 -16.50 -6.32 -35.74
C THR A 386 -15.46 -6.78 -34.73
N GLU A 387 -14.55 -5.91 -34.28
CA GLU A 387 -13.54 -6.25 -33.26
C GLU A 387 -14.18 -6.64 -31.92
N LEU A 388 -15.29 -5.99 -31.53
CA LEU A 388 -16.04 -6.33 -30.33
C LEU A 388 -16.77 -7.67 -30.49
N GLN A 389 -17.33 -7.94 -31.67
CA GLN A 389 -18.00 -9.20 -31.98
C GLN A 389 -17.00 -10.37 -31.96
N ASP A 390 -15.81 -10.19 -32.53
CA ASP A 390 -14.75 -11.20 -32.54
C ASP A 390 -14.22 -11.47 -31.12
N LYS A 391 -14.02 -10.42 -30.31
CA LYS A 391 -13.63 -10.57 -28.89
C LYS A 391 -14.69 -11.29 -28.08
N PHE A 392 -15.96 -10.93 -28.26
CA PHE A 392 -17.07 -11.58 -27.56
C PHE A 392 -17.15 -13.07 -27.94
N GLN A 393 -17.04 -13.38 -29.23
CA GLN A 393 -17.05 -14.76 -29.72
C GLN A 393 -15.89 -15.58 -29.13
N PHE A 394 -14.67 -15.02 -29.15
CA PHE A 394 -13.50 -15.67 -28.57
C PHE A 394 -13.65 -15.89 -27.06
N GLU A 395 -14.18 -14.92 -26.32
CA GLU A 395 -14.35 -15.03 -24.87
C GLU A 395 -15.43 -16.06 -24.50
N VAL A 396 -16.51 -16.15 -25.28
CA VAL A 396 -17.54 -17.19 -25.13
C VAL A 396 -16.94 -18.57 -25.40
N GLU A 397 -16.22 -18.75 -26.51
CA GLU A 397 -15.58 -20.04 -26.85
C GLU A 397 -14.53 -20.48 -25.82
N SER A 398 -13.74 -19.53 -25.30
CA SER A 398 -12.76 -19.81 -24.24
C SER A 398 -13.45 -20.26 -22.95
N ARG A 399 -14.53 -19.59 -22.54
CA ARG A 399 -15.31 -19.97 -21.35
C ARG A 399 -16.03 -21.30 -21.53
N GLU A 400 -16.60 -21.57 -22.70
CA GLU A 400 -17.21 -22.87 -23.01
C GLU A 400 -16.18 -24.01 -22.95
N THR A 401 -14.97 -23.78 -23.45
CA THR A 401 -13.88 -24.74 -23.37
C THR A 401 -13.52 -25.03 -21.91
N ARG A 402 -13.41 -23.97 -21.08
CA ARG A 402 -13.12 -24.13 -19.66
C ARG A 402 -14.23 -24.84 -18.89
N VAL A 403 -15.49 -24.61 -19.24
CA VAL A 403 -16.63 -25.34 -18.65
C VAL A 403 -16.52 -26.83 -18.97
N ARG A 404 -16.24 -27.21 -20.23
CA ARG A 404 -16.06 -28.62 -20.61
C ARG A 404 -14.90 -29.29 -19.89
N GLU A 405 -13.77 -28.58 -19.70
CA GLU A 405 -12.64 -29.08 -18.91
C GLU A 405 -13.05 -29.34 -17.45
N LEU A 406 -13.73 -28.38 -16.83
CA LEU A 406 -14.19 -28.51 -15.45
C LEU A 406 -15.23 -29.64 -15.28
N GLU A 407 -16.12 -29.83 -16.24
CA GLU A 407 -17.05 -30.96 -16.27
C GLU A 407 -16.31 -32.30 -16.35
N ALA A 408 -15.28 -32.39 -17.19
CA ALA A 408 -14.45 -33.60 -17.30
C ALA A 408 -13.66 -33.89 -16.01
N GLU A 409 -13.07 -32.85 -15.40
CA GLU A 409 -12.38 -32.96 -14.09
C GLU A 409 -13.35 -33.39 -12.99
N SER A 410 -14.56 -32.81 -12.95
CA SER A 410 -15.62 -33.17 -12.00
C SER A 410 -16.02 -34.63 -12.16
N GLN A 411 -16.27 -35.09 -13.39
CA GLN A 411 -16.62 -36.49 -13.66
C GLN A 411 -15.51 -37.46 -13.25
N GLN A 412 -14.24 -37.07 -13.46
CA GLN A 412 -13.11 -37.87 -13.01
C GLN A 412 -13.02 -37.95 -11.48
N ALA A 413 -13.30 -36.84 -10.78
CA ALA A 413 -13.34 -36.81 -9.33
C ALA A 413 -14.47 -37.69 -8.76
N GLU A 414 -15.67 -37.65 -9.36
CA GLU A 414 -16.79 -38.52 -8.99
C GLU A 414 -16.45 -40.01 -9.14
N ASN A 415 -15.81 -40.38 -10.26
CA ASN A 415 -15.38 -41.76 -10.50
C ASN A 415 -14.37 -42.24 -9.44
N ARG A 416 -13.43 -41.37 -9.03
CA ARG A 416 -12.47 -41.70 -7.95
C ARG A 416 -13.18 -41.89 -6.62
N LEU A 417 -14.16 -41.03 -6.31
CA LEU A 417 -14.95 -41.13 -5.09
C LEU A 417 -15.74 -42.45 -5.05
N GLN A 418 -16.34 -42.84 -6.17
CA GLN A 418 -17.10 -44.09 -6.29
C GLN A 418 -16.21 -45.33 -6.11
N GLN A 419 -15.00 -45.31 -6.67
CA GLN A 419 -14.00 -46.37 -6.45
C GLN A 419 -13.57 -46.45 -4.98
N ALA A 420 -13.35 -45.30 -4.32
CA ALA A 420 -13.00 -45.26 -2.90
C ALA A 420 -14.12 -45.84 -2.02
N PHE A 421 -15.40 -45.55 -2.32
CA PHE A 421 -16.53 -46.15 -1.61
C PHE A 421 -16.61 -47.67 -1.78
N GLN A 422 -16.35 -48.19 -2.99
CA GLN A 422 -16.33 -49.64 -3.22
C GLN A 422 -15.19 -50.33 -2.45
N GLN A 423 -14.02 -49.68 -2.37
CA GLN A 423 -12.89 -50.18 -1.59
C GLN A 423 -13.21 -50.18 -0.09
N LEU A 424 -13.84 -49.12 0.42
CA LEU A 424 -14.27 -49.04 1.82
C LEU A 424 -15.27 -50.14 2.17
N ASP A 425 -16.26 -50.41 1.32
CA ASP A 425 -17.25 -51.48 1.54
C ASP A 425 -16.59 -52.87 1.60
N ARG A 426 -15.59 -53.13 0.74
CA ARG A 426 -14.79 -54.37 0.81
C ARG A 426 -14.05 -54.51 2.14
N LEU A 427 -13.38 -53.44 2.59
CA LEU A 427 -12.64 -53.45 3.86
C LEU A 427 -13.55 -53.65 5.06
N LEU A 428 -14.75 -53.07 5.04
CA LEU A 428 -15.75 -53.27 6.10
C LEU A 428 -16.21 -54.72 6.17
N LYS A 429 -16.53 -55.35 5.03
CA LYS A 429 -16.91 -56.77 4.97
C LYS A 429 -15.79 -57.70 5.45
N GLU A 430 -14.55 -57.42 5.06
CA GLU A 430 -13.39 -58.18 5.51
C GLU A 430 -13.17 -58.06 7.03
N LYS A 431 -13.29 -56.83 7.57
CA LYS A 431 -13.24 -56.59 9.01
C LYS A 431 -14.32 -57.37 9.76
N GLU A 432 -15.57 -57.36 9.29
CA GLU A 432 -16.67 -58.10 9.92
C GLU A 432 -16.40 -59.60 9.93
N SER A 433 -15.90 -60.15 8.82
CA SER A 433 -15.51 -61.57 8.73
C SER A 433 -14.43 -61.93 9.76
N LEU A 434 -13.37 -61.11 9.85
CA LEU A 434 -12.27 -61.35 10.79
C LEU A 434 -12.72 -61.23 12.26
N VAL A 435 -13.65 -60.32 12.57
CA VAL A 435 -14.24 -60.21 13.91
C VAL A 435 -15.02 -61.48 14.25
N ALA A 436 -15.86 -61.98 13.34
CA ALA A 436 -16.62 -63.20 13.55
C ALA A 436 -15.72 -64.43 13.72
N GLU A 437 -14.63 -64.53 12.95
CA GLU A 437 -13.65 -65.61 13.08
C GLU A 437 -12.91 -65.56 14.41
N LYS A 438 -12.51 -64.35 14.84
CA LYS A 438 -11.89 -64.12 16.16
C LYS A 438 -12.81 -64.56 17.30
N GLU A 439 -14.11 -64.24 17.24
CA GLU A 439 -15.07 -64.64 18.27
C GLU A 439 -15.24 -66.16 18.33
N LYS A 440 -15.37 -66.83 17.17
CA LYS A 440 -15.42 -68.30 17.09
C LYS A 440 -14.17 -68.96 17.68
N MET A 441 -12.98 -68.43 17.35
CA MET A 441 -11.73 -68.93 17.93
C MET A 441 -11.71 -68.75 19.45
N ARG A 442 -12.14 -67.58 19.94
CA ARG A 442 -12.19 -67.31 21.39
C ARG A 442 -13.09 -68.31 22.11
N GLU A 443 -14.30 -68.55 21.63
CA GLU A 443 -15.21 -69.54 22.22
C GLU A 443 -14.63 -70.95 22.22
N PHE A 444 -13.99 -71.34 21.11
CA PHE A 444 -13.34 -72.65 21.00
C PHE A 444 -12.23 -72.83 22.06
N TYR A 445 -11.36 -71.83 22.19
CA TYR A 445 -10.27 -71.88 23.18
C TYR A 445 -10.78 -71.78 24.62
N GLU A 446 -11.80 -70.98 24.91
CA GLU A 446 -12.42 -70.92 26.24
C GLU A 446 -13.00 -72.29 26.65
N LYS A 447 -13.72 -72.96 25.74
CA LYS A 447 -14.23 -74.33 25.98
C LYS A 447 -13.10 -75.33 26.20
N LYS A 448 -12.04 -75.27 25.38
CA LYS A 448 -10.88 -76.16 25.50
C LYS A 448 -10.14 -75.95 26.83
N MET A 449 -9.95 -74.70 27.24
CA MET A 449 -9.33 -74.33 28.51
C MET A 449 -10.18 -74.76 29.71
N ALA A 450 -11.51 -74.62 29.64
CA ALA A 450 -12.41 -75.10 30.68
C ALA A 450 -12.35 -76.63 30.84
N SER A 451 -12.32 -77.37 29.73
CA SER A 451 -12.15 -78.83 29.74
C SER A 451 -10.81 -79.25 30.35
N LEU A 452 -9.71 -78.60 29.95
CA LEU A 452 -8.38 -78.86 30.51
C LEU A 452 -8.31 -78.55 32.02
N ARG A 453 -8.92 -77.44 32.46
CA ARG A 453 -9.02 -77.11 33.89
C ARG A 453 -9.80 -78.17 34.66
N LYS A 454 -10.91 -78.67 34.11
CA LYS A 454 -11.70 -79.75 34.73
C LYS A 454 -10.89 -81.04 34.82
N GLN A 455 -10.22 -81.45 33.75
CA GLN A 455 -9.33 -82.62 33.76
C GLN A 455 -8.19 -82.49 34.78
N PHE A 456 -7.63 -81.28 34.93
CA PHE A 456 -6.59 -81.00 35.91
C PHE A 456 -7.13 -81.08 37.36
N GLN A 457 -8.31 -80.52 37.62
CA GLN A 457 -8.98 -80.64 38.92
C GLN A 457 -9.38 -82.08 39.26
N ASP A 458 -9.89 -82.83 38.29
CA ASP A 458 -10.26 -84.24 38.47
C ASP A 458 -9.02 -85.07 38.83
N ARG A 459 -7.87 -84.86 38.17
CA ARG A 459 -6.59 -85.51 38.53
C ARG A 459 -6.07 -85.12 39.92
N LEU A 460 -6.22 -83.86 40.32
CA LEU A 460 -5.86 -83.41 41.67
C LEU A 460 -6.75 -84.03 42.75
N SER A 461 -8.03 -84.28 42.45
CA SER A 461 -8.97 -84.94 43.36
C SER A 461 -8.74 -86.45 43.49
N GLN A 462 -8.26 -87.11 42.42
CA GLN A 462 -7.91 -88.53 42.42
C GLN A 462 -6.58 -88.82 43.14
N GLY A 463 -5.67 -87.83 43.23
CA GLY A 463 -4.44 -87.94 44.02
C GLY A 463 -4.60 -87.71 45.53
N ARG A 464 -5.85 -87.58 46.03
CA ARG A 464 -6.18 -87.39 47.46
C ARG A 464 -6.96 -88.56 48.08
N LYS A 465 -7.10 -89.69 47.38
CA LYS A 465 -7.44 -91.00 47.97
C LYS A 465 -6.17 -91.82 48.07
#